data_AF-A0A497J3B3-F1
#
_entry.id   AF-A0A497J3B3-F1
#
_cell.length_a   1.000
_cell.length_b   1.000
_cell.length_c   1.000
_cell.angle_alpha   90.00
_cell.angle_beta   90.00
_cell.angle_gamma   90.00
#
_symmetry.space_group_name_H-M   'P 1'
#
loop_
_entity.id
_entity.type
_entity.pdbx_description
1 polymer ?
#
loop_
_entity_poly.entity_id
_entity_poly.type
_entity_poly.pdbx_seq_one_letter_code
_entity_poly.pdbx_strand_id
1 'polypeptide(L)'
;MIWRAARIIVDVKLQRKEMTFDEAVEFLIRHTGMERDAAISEVRWYTMRPSYPLSYLLGKHLILELKEELAKKLGKKFDLKKFHDTMLYAGSLPFKYMKELVIERLVHS
;
A
#
# COMPACT_ATOMS: atom_id res chain seq x y z
N MET A 1 0.27 -11.80 -7.97
CA MET A 1 0.87 -10.99 -6.87
C MET A 1 2.26 -10.43 -7.21
N ILE A 2 3.03 -11.05 -8.13
CA ILE A 2 4.42 -10.68 -8.43
C ILE A 2 4.59 -9.26 -9.02
N TRP A 3 3.69 -8.83 -9.91
CA TRP A 3 3.77 -7.51 -10.56
C TRP A 3 3.64 -6.33 -9.58
N ARG A 4 2.72 -6.42 -8.62
CA ARG A 4 2.52 -5.36 -7.63
C ARG A 4 3.74 -5.16 -6.73
N ALA A 5 4.41 -6.26 -6.36
CA ALA A 5 5.64 -6.20 -5.58
C ALA A 5 6.79 -5.63 -6.41
N ALA A 6 6.97 -6.10 -7.65
CA ALA A 6 8.01 -5.61 -8.57
C ALA A 6 7.88 -4.10 -8.82
N ARG A 7 6.66 -3.61 -9.03
CA ARG A 7 6.34 -2.18 -9.22
C ARG A 7 6.81 -1.29 -8.07
N ILE A 8 6.65 -1.74 -6.83
CA ILE A 8 7.04 -0.96 -5.64
C ILE A 8 8.56 -0.90 -5.52
N ILE A 9 9.24 -2.02 -5.78
CA ILE A 9 10.71 -2.07 -5.78
C ILE A 9 11.25 -1.10 -6.82
N VAL A 10 10.70 -1.12 -8.04
CA VAL A 10 11.10 -0.23 -9.14
C VAL A 10 10.83 1.23 -8.79
N ASP A 11 9.64 1.57 -8.30
CA ASP A 11 9.28 2.94 -7.89
C ASP A 11 10.25 3.48 -6.83
N VAL A 12 10.46 2.74 -5.73
CA VAL A 12 11.35 3.19 -4.64
C VAL A 12 12.79 3.37 -5.13
N LYS A 13 13.32 2.42 -5.93
CA LYS A 13 14.71 2.51 -6.42
C LYS A 13 14.90 3.61 -7.45
N LEU A 14 13.94 3.83 -8.35
CA LEU A 14 13.98 4.95 -9.31
C LEU A 14 13.99 6.29 -8.58
N GLN A 15 13.09 6.48 -7.61
CA GLN A 15 12.99 7.75 -6.87
C GLN A 15 14.23 8.01 -5.98
N ARG A 16 14.87 6.95 -5.49
CA ARG A 16 16.14 7.03 -4.75
C ARG A 16 17.38 7.13 -5.64
N LYS A 17 17.21 7.11 -6.98
CA LYS A 17 18.30 7.07 -7.98
C LYS A 17 19.24 5.87 -7.81
N GLU A 18 18.73 4.77 -7.28
CA GLU A 18 19.45 3.51 -7.10
C GLU A 18 19.27 2.56 -8.30
N MET A 19 18.47 2.97 -9.29
CA MET A 19 18.19 2.24 -10.52
C MET A 19 17.98 3.24 -11.65
N THR A 20 18.58 2.96 -12.80
CA THR A 20 18.34 3.72 -14.04
C THR A 20 17.03 3.29 -14.70
N PHE A 21 16.56 4.07 -15.68
CA PHE A 21 15.34 3.76 -16.42
C PHE A 21 15.42 2.38 -17.11
N ASP A 22 16.53 2.08 -17.78
CA ASP A 22 16.69 0.83 -18.52
C ASP A 22 16.80 -0.38 -17.58
N GLU A 23 17.50 -0.23 -16.44
CA GLU A 23 17.55 -1.28 -15.42
C GLU A 23 16.17 -1.57 -14.82
N ALA A 24 15.32 -0.54 -14.65
CA ALA A 24 13.95 -0.71 -14.19
C ALA A 24 13.08 -1.46 -15.21
N VAL A 25 13.26 -1.18 -16.50
CA VAL A 25 12.55 -1.89 -17.59
C VAL A 25 12.95 -3.36 -17.62
N GLU A 26 14.25 -3.66 -17.61
CA GLU A 26 14.75 -5.04 -17.59
C GLU A 26 14.32 -5.78 -16.31
N PHE A 27 14.31 -5.08 -15.16
CA PHE A 27 13.80 -5.65 -13.92
C PHE A 27 12.33 -6.06 -14.05
N LEU A 28 11.46 -5.23 -14.64
CA LEU A 28 10.06 -5.61 -14.84
C LEU A 28 9.93 -6.83 -15.76
N ILE A 29 10.55 -6.79 -16.94
CA ILE A 29 10.50 -7.89 -17.93
C ILE A 29 10.88 -9.21 -17.26
N ARG A 30 12.02 -9.22 -16.55
CA ARG A 30 12.54 -10.44 -15.91
C ARG A 30 11.62 -11.02 -14.83
N HIS A 31 10.97 -10.19 -14.02
CA HIS A 31 10.20 -10.67 -12.86
C HIS A 31 8.70 -10.83 -13.15
N THR A 32 8.17 -10.20 -14.20
CA THR A 32 6.74 -10.22 -14.51
C THR A 32 6.41 -10.86 -15.85
N GLY A 33 7.41 -11.08 -16.72
CA GLY A 33 7.22 -11.61 -18.07
C GLY A 33 6.54 -10.61 -19.02
N MET A 34 6.56 -9.32 -18.69
CA MET A 34 5.97 -8.27 -19.52
C MET A 34 6.74 -8.11 -20.84
N GLU A 35 5.99 -7.84 -21.91
CA GLU A 35 6.55 -7.35 -23.17
C GLU A 35 7.29 -6.02 -22.97
N ARG A 36 8.32 -5.78 -23.79
CA ARG A 36 9.26 -4.66 -23.59
C ARG A 36 8.56 -3.31 -23.61
N ASP A 37 7.68 -3.09 -24.59
CA ASP A 37 6.93 -1.83 -24.73
C ASP A 37 5.96 -1.57 -23.57
N ALA A 38 5.37 -2.64 -23.02
CA ALA A 38 4.53 -2.55 -21.83
C ALA A 38 5.36 -2.17 -20.60
N ALA A 39 6.53 -2.80 -20.42
CA ALA A 39 7.44 -2.47 -19.32
C ALA A 39 7.94 -1.02 -19.40
N ILE A 40 8.32 -0.53 -20.59
CA ILE A 40 8.72 0.87 -20.82
C ILE A 40 7.59 1.82 -20.42
N SER A 41 6.35 1.52 -20.83
CA SER A 41 5.19 2.37 -20.52
C SER A 41 4.93 2.48 -19.03
N GLU A 42 5.02 1.36 -18.30
CA GLU A 42 4.88 1.34 -16.83
C GLU A 42 6.00 2.12 -16.13
N VAL A 43 7.27 1.93 -16.53
CA VAL A 43 8.40 2.65 -15.93
C VAL A 43 8.28 4.16 -16.18
N ARG A 44 7.87 4.60 -17.37
CA ARG A 44 7.55 6.02 -17.65
C ARG A 44 6.46 6.55 -16.73
N TRP A 45 5.44 5.74 -16.47
CA TRP A 45 4.37 6.15 -15.57
C TRP A 45 4.88 6.33 -14.14
N TYR A 46 5.79 5.46 -13.66
CA TYR A 46 6.40 5.57 -12.33
C TYR A 46 7.26 6.83 -12.18
N THR A 47 7.98 7.25 -13.23
CA THR A 47 8.76 8.50 -13.18
C THR A 47 7.87 9.74 -13.12
N MET A 48 6.68 9.71 -13.71
CA MET A 48 5.71 10.82 -13.70
C MET A 48 4.82 10.88 -12.44
N ARG A 49 4.71 9.76 -11.70
CA ARG A 49 3.81 9.61 -10.54
C ARG A 49 4.54 8.96 -9.36
N PRO A 50 5.52 9.67 -8.76
CA PRO A 50 6.28 9.16 -7.61
C PRO A 50 5.35 8.77 -6.47
N SER A 51 5.65 7.67 -5.78
CA SER A 51 4.99 7.21 -4.54
C SER A 51 3.53 6.75 -4.69
N TYR A 52 2.91 6.94 -5.86
CA TYR A 52 1.54 6.51 -6.08
C TYR A 52 1.38 4.99 -5.97
N PRO A 53 2.26 4.15 -6.57
CA PRO A 53 2.22 2.70 -6.39
C PRO A 53 2.45 2.28 -4.93
N LEU A 54 3.38 2.97 -4.24
CA LEU A 54 3.69 2.73 -2.85
C LEU A 54 2.47 2.97 -1.95
N SER A 55 1.68 4.00 -2.24
CA SER A 55 0.52 4.38 -1.42
C SER A 55 -0.52 3.26 -1.28
N TYR A 56 -0.75 2.45 -2.32
CA TYR A 56 -1.67 1.31 -2.27
C TYR A 56 -1.21 0.22 -1.31
N LEU A 57 0.07 -0.16 -1.40
CA LEU A 57 0.60 -1.21 -0.55
C LEU A 57 0.73 -0.71 0.89
N LEU A 58 1.24 0.51 1.07
CA LEU A 58 1.38 1.13 2.37
C LEU A 58 0.02 1.27 3.07
N GLY A 59 -1.00 1.80 2.38
CA GLY A 59 -2.35 1.91 2.93
C GLY A 59 -2.93 0.55 3.32
N LYS A 60 -2.81 -0.47 2.46
CA LYS A 60 -3.24 -1.84 2.80
C LYS A 60 -2.48 -2.38 4.02
N HIS A 61 -1.16 -2.22 4.05
CA HIS A 61 -0.31 -2.74 5.12
C HIS A 61 -0.70 -2.13 6.46
N LEU A 62 -0.80 -0.80 6.52
CA LEU A 62 -1.17 -0.04 7.71
C LEU A 62 -2.57 -0.41 8.25
N ILE A 63 -3.55 -0.63 7.36
CA ILE A 63 -4.89 -1.07 7.77
C ILE A 63 -4.89 -2.49 8.35
N LEU A 64 -4.14 -3.40 7.73
CA LEU A 64 -4.02 -4.77 8.22
C LEU A 64 -3.28 -4.83 9.56
N GLU A 65 -2.21 -4.06 9.70
CA GLU A 65 -1.45 -3.92 10.94
C GLU A 65 -2.34 -3.38 12.06
N LEU A 66 -3.08 -2.28 11.81
CA LEU A 66 -4.03 -1.72 12.79
C LEU A 66 -5.09 -2.74 13.22
N LYS A 67 -5.64 -3.51 12.27
CA LYS A 67 -6.61 -4.56 12.58
C LYS A 67 -6.00 -5.63 13.48
N GLU A 68 -4.77 -6.05 13.19
CA GLU A 68 -4.07 -7.07 13.97
C GLU A 68 -3.71 -6.57 15.38
N GLU A 69 -3.23 -5.33 15.50
CA GLU A 69 -2.97 -4.64 16.77
C GLU A 69 -4.22 -4.63 17.66
N LEU A 70 -5.37 -4.22 17.10
CA LEU A 70 -6.62 -4.11 17.83
C LEU A 70 -7.22 -5.48 18.17
N ALA A 71 -7.13 -6.45 17.26
CA ALA A 71 -7.56 -7.82 17.53
C ALA A 71 -6.77 -8.45 18.69
N LYS A 72 -5.45 -8.23 18.73
CA LYS A 72 -4.58 -8.66 19.85
C LYS A 72 -4.94 -7.93 21.15
N LYS A 73 -5.14 -6.61 21.10
CA LYS A 73 -5.42 -5.78 22.28
C LYS A 73 -6.78 -6.06 22.91
N LEU A 74 -7.82 -6.24 22.10
CA LEU A 74 -9.21 -6.40 22.56
C LEU A 74 -9.60 -7.88 22.75
N GLY A 75 -8.89 -8.82 22.13
CA GLY A 75 -9.16 -10.25 22.23
C GLY A 75 -10.62 -10.57 21.88
N LYS A 76 -11.34 -11.21 22.79
CA LYS A 76 -12.77 -11.55 22.61
C LYS A 76 -13.70 -10.34 22.47
N LYS A 77 -13.26 -9.14 22.88
CA LYS A 77 -14.02 -7.89 22.73
C LYS A 77 -13.82 -7.24 21.35
N PHE A 78 -12.95 -7.79 20.51
CA PHE A 78 -12.74 -7.26 19.16
C PHE A 78 -13.97 -7.54 18.29
N ASP A 79 -14.60 -6.46 17.82
CA ASP A 79 -15.70 -6.52 16.86
C ASP A 79 -15.22 -6.13 15.46
N LEU A 80 -15.11 -7.13 14.58
CA LEU A 80 -14.70 -6.94 13.19
C LEU A 80 -15.71 -6.11 12.39
N LYS A 81 -17.00 -6.24 12.68
CA LYS A 81 -18.04 -5.46 12.02
C LYS A 81 -17.87 -3.98 12.39
N LYS A 82 -17.71 -3.68 13.68
CA LYS A 82 -17.49 -2.31 14.15
C LYS A 82 -16.21 -1.67 13.59
N PHE A 83 -15.15 -2.46 13.44
CA PHE A 83 -13.92 -2.02 12.76
C PHE A 83 -14.22 -1.57 11.33
N HIS A 84 -14.87 -2.42 10.52
CA HIS A 84 -15.19 -2.11 9.13
C HIS A 84 -16.18 -0.96 8.99
N ASP A 85 -17.22 -0.92 9.82
CA ASP A 85 -18.20 0.17 9.84
C ASP A 85 -17.52 1.52 10.12
N THR A 86 -16.60 1.56 11.09
CA THR A 86 -15.86 2.79 11.42
C THR A 86 -14.95 3.23 10.27
N MET A 87 -14.24 2.29 9.65
CA MET A 87 -13.35 2.56 8.52
C MET A 87 -14.11 3.12 7.30
N LEU A 88 -15.30 2.60 7.02
CA LEU A 88 -16.10 3.00 5.87
C LEU A 88 -16.89 4.29 6.12
N TYR A 89 -17.40 4.47 7.35
CA TYR A 89 -18.17 5.67 7.73
C TYR A 89 -17.34 6.96 7.64
N ALA A 90 -16.05 6.87 7.95
CA ALA A 90 -15.15 8.02 8.00
C ALA A 90 -14.80 8.61 6.61
N GLY A 91 -15.11 7.90 5.52
CA GLY A 91 -14.74 8.30 4.17
C GLY A 91 -13.22 8.28 3.94
N SER A 92 -12.74 9.11 3.02
CA SER A 92 -11.32 9.17 2.64
C SER A 92 -10.53 10.11 3.55
N LEU A 93 -10.19 9.63 4.75
CA LEU A 93 -9.29 10.35 5.67
C LEU A 93 -7.83 9.91 5.50
N PRO A 94 -6.86 10.81 5.75
CA PRO A 94 -5.47 10.41 5.96
C PRO A 94 -5.38 9.32 7.05
N PHE A 95 -4.53 8.32 6.83
CA PHE A 95 -4.46 7.13 7.69
C PHE A 95 -4.27 7.46 9.18
N LYS A 96 -3.53 8.52 9.52
CA LYS A 96 -3.34 8.97 10.90
C LYS A 96 -4.67 9.23 11.62
N TYR A 97 -5.55 10.03 11.02
CA TYR A 97 -6.84 10.38 11.61
C TYR A 97 -7.82 9.20 11.60
N MET A 98 -7.75 8.37 10.56
CA MET A 98 -8.50 7.11 10.49
C MET A 98 -8.11 6.17 11.64
N LYS A 99 -6.81 6.04 11.94
CA LYS A 99 -6.30 5.24 13.07
C LYS A 99 -6.82 5.76 14.41
N GLU A 100 -6.75 7.07 14.64
CA GLU A 100 -7.25 7.72 15.86
C GLU A 100 -8.75 7.43 16.07
N LEU A 101 -9.58 7.63 15.05
CA LEU A 101 -11.03 7.40 15.11
C LEU A 101 -11.39 5.93 15.39
N VAL A 102 -10.69 4.98 14.75
CA VAL A 102 -10.91 3.54 15.00
C VAL A 102 -10.56 3.18 16.43
N ILE A 103 -9.43 3.67 16.95
CA ILE A 103 -9.03 3.42 18.33
C ILE A 103 -10.07 3.98 19.30
N GLU A 104 -10.54 5.21 19.07
CA GLU A 104 -11.58 5.84 19.89
C GLU A 104 -12.85 4.99 19.95
N ARG A 105 -13.37 4.57 18.79
CA ARG A 105 -14.63 3.81 18.70
C ARG A 105 -14.53 2.34 19.12
N LEU A 106 -13.35 1.73 19.12
CA LEU A 106 -13.20 0.32 19.47
C LEU A 106 -12.69 0.10 20.90
N VAL A 107 -12.00 1.08 21.48
CA VAL A 107 -11.42 0.96 22.84
C VAL A 107 -12.24 1.70 23.89
N HIS A 108 -12.88 2.82 23.54
CA HIS A 108 -13.61 3.66 24.49
C HIS A 108 -15.14 3.55 24.38
N SER A 109 -15.65 2.53 23.68
CA SER A 109 -17.08 2.25 23.56
C SER A 109 -17.51 1.01 24.33
#